data_AF-A0A970QG25-F1
#
_entry.id   AF-A0A970QG25-F1
#
_cell.length_a   1.000
_cell.length_b   1.000
_cell.length_c   1.000
_cell.angle_alpha   90.00
_cell.angle_beta   90.00
_cell.angle_gamma   90.00
#
_symmetry.space_group_name_H-M   'P 1'
#
loop_
_entity.id
_entity.type
_entity.pdbx_description
1 polymer ?
#
loop_
_entity_poly.entity_id
_entity_poly.type
_entity_poly.pdbx_seq_one_letter_code
_entity_poly.pdbx_strand_id
1 'polypeptide(L)'
;MTSSIRELLNKWSNECRNEVDKVLEVATIISISPNVHEYLEKEKERGRNIAEVTENLSLIEKHFEASLIQISPIDTLFDILRNAPDKTALRHLIHTLGDSVFLNEYNAAGREFLITADKIGTDRINRMLQENTTVSWREASPAFKTLEPESSEIAKEGLLILLETGMEYRGVVNSVLEIISNNKDLFKKLGESDLRLDEILPLISDKNICKTLSLSFEKDHKFTVACLGIWSEIEWKRYNDKNRLDALLAVASYRREECNESFESFAESLLDSDNITSIYLEYGLDGVRIWDAYVTKESGDLNRKTARSALDLYKEGFPAKDLYTPEDVQLAQWVNKFPFSKRIYSFLKKIGLTVNWVWILSVGLITLVFLFIMLIVVVKSLRIIYAPFKKRTIQTETIPDPAPRVVESLTPKQNILENETQNNTVEENEDD
;
A
#
# COMPACT_ATOMS: atom_id res chain seq x y z
N MET A 1 -64.94 34.87 64.44
CA MET A 1 -65.57 34.42 63.19
C MET A 1 -65.62 32.89 63.21
N THR A 2 -66.70 32.33 63.72
CA THR A 2 -66.93 30.88 63.70
C THR A 2 -67.54 30.54 62.34
N SER A 3 -66.74 30.02 61.43
CA SER A 3 -67.25 29.39 60.20
C SER A 3 -68.37 28.44 60.57
N SER A 4 -69.50 28.53 59.88
CA SER A 4 -70.64 27.65 60.14
C SER A 4 -70.18 26.20 59.98
N ILE A 5 -70.64 25.27 60.84
CA ILE A 5 -70.36 23.83 60.70
C ILE A 5 -70.69 23.36 59.27
N ARG A 6 -71.70 23.97 58.63
CA ARG A 6 -72.07 23.71 57.24
C ARG A 6 -71.01 24.13 56.23
N GLU A 7 -70.34 25.26 56.46
CA GLU A 7 -69.23 25.73 55.60
C GLU A 7 -68.00 24.84 55.75
N LEU A 8 -67.68 24.42 56.98
CA LEU A 8 -66.58 23.49 57.25
C LEU A 8 -66.86 22.11 56.62
N LEU A 9 -68.08 21.59 56.72
CA LEU A 9 -68.48 20.33 56.08
C LEU A 9 -68.46 20.42 54.55
N ASN A 10 -68.90 21.54 53.97
CA ASN A 10 -68.83 21.76 52.54
C ASN A 10 -67.38 21.86 52.05
N LYS A 11 -66.51 22.55 52.81
CA LYS A 11 -65.09 22.65 52.50
C LYS A 11 -64.42 21.28 52.54
N TRP A 12 -64.64 20.51 53.59
CA TRP A 12 -64.13 19.15 53.72
C TRP A 12 -64.63 18.23 52.59
N SER A 13 -65.93 18.28 52.26
CA SER A 13 -66.51 17.50 51.16
C SER A 13 -65.87 17.85 49.81
N ASN A 14 -65.63 19.13 49.54
CA ASN A 14 -64.96 19.58 48.33
C ASN A 14 -63.48 19.17 48.30
N GLU A 15 -62.78 19.22 49.43
CA GLU A 15 -61.40 18.75 49.57
C GLU A 15 -61.32 17.24 49.30
N CYS A 16 -62.19 16.43 49.91
CA CYS A 16 -62.25 14.98 49.66
C CYS A 16 -62.58 14.65 48.20
N ARG A 17 -63.51 15.38 47.57
CA ARG A 17 -63.81 15.17 46.14
C ARG A 17 -62.60 15.48 45.26
N ASN A 18 -61.94 16.61 45.49
CA ASN A 18 -60.72 16.98 44.76
C ASN A 18 -59.59 15.95 44.92
N GLU A 19 -59.41 15.38 46.12
CA GLU A 19 -58.42 14.34 46.34
C GLU A 19 -58.78 13.04 45.62
N VAL A 20 -60.05 12.62 45.67
CA VAL A 20 -60.53 11.44 44.94
C VAL A 20 -60.36 11.62 43.44
N ASP A 21 -60.72 12.78 42.88
CA ASP A 21 -60.57 13.07 41.46
C ASP A 21 -59.11 12.97 41.01
N LYS A 22 -58.16 13.51 41.80
CA LYS A 22 -56.72 13.40 41.52
C LYS A 22 -56.18 11.98 41.59
N VAL A 23 -56.68 11.17 42.50
CA VAL A 23 -56.30 9.74 42.59
C VAL A 23 -56.86 8.96 41.40
N LEU A 24 -58.08 9.30 40.95
CA LEU A 24 -58.68 8.70 39.76
C LEU A 24 -57.88 8.98 38.49
N GLU A 25 -57.25 10.15 38.38
CA GLU A 25 -56.39 10.50 37.24
C GLU A 25 -55.21 9.53 37.05
N VAL A 26 -54.67 8.96 38.13
CA VAL A 26 -53.54 8.02 38.11
C VAL A 26 -53.93 6.58 38.48
N ALA A 27 -55.23 6.30 38.60
CA ALA A 27 -55.73 5.01 39.06
C ALA A 27 -55.27 3.85 38.16
N THR A 28 -55.12 4.12 36.85
CA THR A 28 -54.66 3.15 35.87
C THR A 28 -53.27 2.63 36.23
N ILE A 29 -52.28 3.51 36.44
CA ILE A 29 -50.91 3.11 36.76
C ILE A 29 -50.78 2.53 38.17
N ILE A 30 -51.59 3.00 39.13
CA ILE A 30 -51.67 2.41 40.48
C ILE A 30 -52.13 0.96 40.37
N SER A 31 -53.18 0.69 39.61
CA SER A 31 -53.75 -0.67 39.50
C SER A 31 -52.82 -1.68 38.80
N ILE A 32 -51.92 -1.19 37.98
CA ILE A 32 -51.13 -2.00 37.05
C ILE A 32 -49.71 -2.29 37.56
N SER A 33 -49.11 -1.41 38.38
CA SER A 33 -47.70 -1.50 38.76
C SER A 33 -47.47 -1.73 40.26
N PRO A 34 -46.82 -2.84 40.66
CA PRO A 34 -46.36 -3.05 42.03
C PRO A 34 -45.37 -1.96 42.50
N ASN A 35 -44.55 -1.44 41.59
CA ASN A 35 -43.56 -0.41 41.89
C ASN A 35 -44.22 0.93 42.24
N VAL A 36 -45.40 1.23 41.69
CA VAL A 36 -46.19 2.40 42.08
C VAL A 36 -46.71 2.23 43.51
N HIS A 37 -47.16 1.05 43.90
CA HIS A 37 -47.59 0.79 45.28
C HIS A 37 -46.43 0.98 46.27
N GLU A 38 -45.25 0.43 45.98
CA GLU A 38 -44.06 0.61 46.82
C GLU A 38 -43.69 2.11 46.94
N TYR A 39 -43.75 2.86 45.85
CA TYR A 39 -43.52 4.30 45.86
C TYR A 39 -44.56 5.05 46.71
N LEU A 40 -45.84 4.72 46.59
CA LEU A 40 -46.91 5.30 47.40
C LEU A 40 -46.73 5.04 48.90
N GLU A 41 -46.32 3.83 49.27
CA GLU A 41 -46.05 3.49 50.67
C GLU A 41 -44.88 4.32 51.23
N LYS A 42 -43.77 4.42 50.48
CA LYS A 42 -42.62 5.25 50.87
C LYS A 42 -42.99 6.73 51.00
N GLU A 43 -43.80 7.26 50.09
CA GLU A 43 -44.21 8.67 50.13
C GLU A 43 -45.23 8.97 51.24
N LYS A 44 -46.08 8.00 51.58
CA LYS A 44 -46.94 8.06 52.76
C LYS A 44 -46.11 8.12 54.04
N GLU A 45 -45.07 7.29 54.18
CA GLU A 45 -44.17 7.31 55.33
C GLU A 45 -43.42 8.65 55.48
N ARG A 46 -43.09 9.29 54.35
CA ARG A 46 -42.46 10.62 54.31
C ARG A 46 -43.43 11.77 54.61
N GLY A 47 -44.74 11.50 54.71
CA GLY A 47 -45.76 12.49 54.98
C GLY A 47 -45.99 13.48 53.84
N ARG A 48 -45.70 13.09 52.58
CA ARG A 48 -45.96 13.97 51.42
C ARG A 48 -47.45 14.12 51.13
N ASN A 49 -47.79 15.26 50.53
CA ASN A 49 -49.16 15.56 50.14
C ASN A 49 -49.59 14.66 48.97
N ILE A 50 -50.77 14.04 49.08
CA ILE A 50 -51.35 13.18 48.04
C ILE A 50 -51.41 13.89 46.69
N ALA A 51 -51.76 15.18 46.67
CA ALA A 51 -51.84 15.96 45.45
C ALA A 51 -50.49 16.06 44.71
N GLU A 52 -49.38 16.21 45.44
CA GLU A 52 -48.03 16.26 44.87
C GLU A 52 -47.63 14.89 44.33
N VAL A 53 -47.99 13.83 45.05
CA VAL A 53 -47.71 12.45 44.65
C VAL A 53 -48.48 12.08 43.38
N THR A 54 -49.76 12.43 43.28
CA THR A 54 -50.58 12.16 42.07
C THR A 54 -50.10 12.98 40.88
N GLU A 55 -49.67 14.23 41.07
CA GLU A 55 -49.11 15.05 39.99
C GLU A 55 -47.80 14.44 39.44
N ASN A 56 -46.92 13.99 40.33
CA ASN A 56 -45.69 13.28 39.99
C ASN A 56 -45.98 11.99 39.20
N LEU A 57 -46.97 11.20 39.62
CA LEU A 57 -47.38 9.98 38.93
C LEU A 57 -48.03 10.26 37.56
N SER A 58 -48.83 11.32 37.44
CA SER A 58 -49.39 11.77 36.17
C SER A 58 -48.30 12.17 35.16
N LEU A 59 -47.22 12.80 35.64
CA LEU A 59 -46.06 13.11 34.81
C LEU A 59 -45.40 11.85 34.24
N ILE A 60 -45.28 10.79 35.03
CA ILE A 60 -44.74 9.50 34.61
C ILE A 60 -45.63 8.88 33.53
N GLU A 61 -46.94 8.80 33.79
CA GLU A 61 -47.93 8.24 32.85
C GLU A 61 -47.97 8.99 31.51
N LYS A 62 -47.70 10.30 31.53
CA LYS A 62 -47.64 11.12 30.30
C LYS A 62 -46.49 10.73 29.37
N HIS A 63 -45.35 10.30 29.91
CA HIS A 63 -44.11 10.12 29.16
C HIS A 63 -43.71 8.66 28.94
N PHE A 64 -44.21 7.73 29.76
CA PHE A 64 -43.85 6.32 29.70
C PHE A 64 -45.07 5.44 29.40
N GLU A 65 -44.84 4.33 28.70
CA GLU A 65 -45.87 3.33 28.45
C GLU A 65 -46.08 2.45 29.69
N ALA A 66 -47.29 1.90 29.82
CA ALA A 66 -47.68 1.10 30.99
C ALA A 66 -46.75 -0.10 31.24
N SER A 67 -46.20 -0.69 30.18
CA SER A 67 -45.26 -1.82 30.25
C SER A 67 -43.96 -1.45 30.96
N LEU A 68 -43.38 -0.28 30.65
CA LEU A 68 -42.17 0.20 31.32
C LEU A 68 -42.43 0.55 32.79
N ILE A 69 -43.60 1.13 33.09
CA ILE A 69 -44.03 1.50 34.45
C ILE A 69 -44.22 0.25 35.33
N GLN A 70 -44.63 -0.89 34.76
CA GLN A 70 -44.77 -2.15 35.50
C GLN A 70 -43.43 -2.71 35.97
N ILE A 71 -42.39 -2.60 35.15
CA ILE A 71 -41.12 -3.29 35.38
C ILE A 71 -40.06 -2.40 36.05
N SER A 72 -40.23 -1.07 36.02
CA SER A 72 -39.22 -0.11 36.49
C SER A 72 -39.60 0.52 37.84
N PRO A 73 -38.63 0.73 38.76
CA PRO A 73 -38.85 1.56 39.93
C PRO A 73 -39.20 3.00 39.54
N ILE A 74 -40.14 3.61 40.27
CA ILE A 74 -40.60 4.98 39.99
C ILE A 74 -39.47 6.01 40.12
N ASP A 75 -38.56 5.83 41.07
CA ASP A 75 -37.37 6.68 41.22
C ASP A 75 -36.48 6.66 39.97
N THR A 76 -36.31 5.50 39.32
CA THR A 76 -35.54 5.37 38.07
C THR A 76 -36.22 6.12 36.93
N LEU A 77 -37.55 6.02 36.80
CA LEU A 77 -38.31 6.75 35.78
C LEU A 77 -38.21 8.27 35.96
N PHE A 78 -38.19 8.76 37.20
CA PHE A 78 -37.91 10.17 37.47
C PHE A 78 -36.48 10.56 37.09
N ASP A 79 -35.48 9.73 37.38
CA ASP A 79 -34.11 10.02 36.96
C ASP A 79 -33.96 10.03 35.44
N ILE A 80 -34.64 9.13 34.72
CA ILE A 80 -34.72 9.14 33.25
C ILE A 80 -35.30 10.47 32.76
N LEU A 81 -36.45 10.91 33.30
CA LEU A 81 -37.08 12.17 32.92
C LEU A 81 -36.22 13.40 33.21
N ARG A 82 -35.45 13.36 34.30
CA ARG A 82 -34.54 14.44 34.67
C ARG A 82 -33.35 14.53 33.72
N ASN A 83 -32.86 13.39 33.25
CA ASN A 83 -31.65 13.28 32.43
C ASN A 83 -31.93 13.34 30.92
N ALA A 84 -33.18 13.16 30.49
CA ALA A 84 -33.58 13.21 29.09
C ALA A 84 -33.50 14.65 28.51
N PRO A 85 -32.73 14.87 27.43
CA PRO A 85 -32.67 16.18 26.76
C PRO A 85 -34.01 16.59 26.13
N ASP A 86 -34.68 15.65 25.44
CA ASP A 86 -35.99 15.81 24.84
C ASP A 86 -36.94 14.67 25.28
N LYS A 87 -38.03 15.07 25.94
CA LYS A 87 -39.05 14.14 26.46
C LYS A 87 -39.93 13.53 25.37
N THR A 88 -40.04 14.18 24.21
CA THR A 88 -40.80 13.67 23.06
C THR A 88 -40.00 12.61 22.32
N ALA A 89 -38.71 12.87 22.08
CA ALA A 89 -37.77 11.89 21.53
C ALA A 89 -37.61 10.67 22.44
N LEU A 90 -37.62 10.86 23.77
CA LEU A 90 -37.54 9.77 24.75
C LEU A 90 -38.62 8.69 24.54
N ARG A 91 -39.88 9.09 24.32
CA ARG A 91 -40.97 8.13 24.11
C ARG A 91 -40.76 7.33 22.84
N HIS A 92 -40.31 7.98 21.77
CA HIS A 92 -40.00 7.31 20.52
C HIS A 92 -38.83 6.34 20.68
N LEU A 93 -37.78 6.73 21.42
CA LEU A 93 -36.63 5.88 21.73
C LEU A 93 -37.03 4.60 22.46
N ILE A 94 -37.82 4.72 23.52
CA ILE A 94 -38.30 3.58 24.31
C ILE A 94 -39.11 2.63 23.43
N HIS A 95 -40.04 3.17 22.66
CA HIS A 95 -40.90 2.38 21.78
C HIS A 95 -40.09 1.59 20.73
N THR A 96 -39.10 2.22 20.11
CA THR A 96 -38.29 1.59 19.05
C THR A 96 -37.33 0.53 19.58
N LEU A 97 -36.75 0.73 20.77
CA LEU A 97 -35.81 -0.23 21.37
C LEU A 97 -36.51 -1.37 22.13
N GLY A 98 -37.69 -1.09 22.68
CA GLY A 98 -38.36 -1.96 23.63
C GLY A 98 -37.85 -1.74 25.06
N ASP A 99 -38.75 -1.97 26.02
CA ASP A 99 -38.55 -1.60 27.42
C ASP A 99 -37.32 -2.24 28.07
N SER A 100 -37.09 -3.54 27.83
CA SER A 100 -35.97 -4.26 28.44
C SER A 100 -34.62 -3.79 27.93
N VAL A 101 -34.49 -3.59 26.62
CA VAL A 101 -33.25 -3.10 25.98
C VAL A 101 -32.98 -1.68 26.45
N PHE A 102 -33.98 -0.81 26.40
CA PHE A 102 -33.85 0.57 26.87
C PHE A 102 -33.36 0.64 28.32
N LEU A 103 -33.97 -0.14 29.22
CA LEU A 103 -33.57 -0.15 30.63
C LEU A 103 -32.16 -0.69 30.83
N ASN A 104 -31.76 -1.73 30.09
CA ASN A 104 -30.40 -2.27 30.19
C ASN A 104 -29.35 -1.22 29.81
N GLU A 105 -29.56 -0.52 28.69
CA GLU A 105 -28.65 0.53 28.23
C GLU A 105 -28.62 1.72 29.19
N TYR A 106 -29.80 2.15 29.67
CA TYR A 106 -29.89 3.22 30.65
C TYR A 106 -29.27 2.86 32.00
N ASN A 107 -29.43 1.63 32.48
CA ASN A 107 -28.81 1.20 33.74
C ASN A 107 -27.28 1.11 33.62
N ALA A 108 -26.76 0.80 32.44
CA ALA A 108 -25.32 0.72 32.19
C ALA A 108 -24.66 2.11 32.11
N ALA A 109 -25.30 3.06 31.41
CA ALA A 109 -24.69 4.34 31.03
C ALA A 109 -25.46 5.59 31.47
N GLY A 110 -26.69 5.47 31.93
CA GLY A 110 -27.48 6.56 32.49
C GLY A 110 -27.67 7.73 31.53
N ARG A 111 -27.30 8.92 31.99
CA ARG A 111 -27.46 10.18 31.25
C ARG A 111 -26.68 10.19 29.93
N GLU A 112 -25.52 9.56 29.90
CA GLU A 112 -24.64 9.50 28.73
C GLU A 112 -25.34 8.82 27.55
N PHE A 113 -26.10 7.74 27.82
CA PHE A 113 -26.92 7.07 26.81
C PHE A 113 -27.99 8.02 26.25
N LEU A 114 -28.75 8.71 27.11
CA LEU A 114 -29.83 9.61 26.67
C LEU A 114 -29.31 10.81 25.87
N ILE A 115 -28.18 11.40 26.28
CA ILE A 115 -27.54 12.49 25.52
C ILE A 115 -27.10 12.00 24.14
N THR A 116 -26.53 10.80 24.09
CA THR A 116 -26.07 10.21 22.83
C THR A 116 -27.26 9.90 21.92
N ALA A 117 -28.35 9.36 22.47
CA ALA A 117 -29.58 9.10 21.74
C ALA A 117 -30.21 10.33 21.11
N ASP A 118 -30.26 11.43 21.85
CA ASP A 118 -30.76 12.71 21.36
C ASP A 118 -29.93 13.23 20.17
N LYS A 119 -28.61 13.06 20.21
CA LYS A 119 -27.70 13.56 19.17
C LYS A 119 -27.65 12.68 17.92
N ILE A 120 -27.59 11.36 18.10
CA ILE A 120 -27.46 10.40 17.00
C ILE A 120 -28.83 10.13 16.37
N GLY A 121 -29.89 10.05 17.17
CA GLY A 121 -31.23 9.68 16.73
C GLY A 121 -31.57 8.22 17.01
N THR A 122 -32.86 7.98 17.24
CA THR A 122 -33.43 6.70 17.69
C THR A 122 -33.15 5.54 16.72
N ASP A 123 -33.39 5.72 15.42
CA ASP A 123 -33.22 4.65 14.43
C ASP A 123 -31.78 4.16 14.35
N ARG A 124 -30.83 5.08 14.55
CA ARG A 124 -29.41 4.78 14.48
C ARG A 124 -28.94 4.00 15.71
N ILE A 125 -29.42 4.37 16.92
CA ILE A 125 -29.15 3.57 18.12
C ILE A 125 -29.70 2.16 17.95
N ASN A 126 -30.92 2.02 17.45
CA ASN A 126 -31.50 0.69 17.22
C ASN A 126 -30.61 -0.15 16.29
N ARG A 127 -30.11 0.44 15.21
CA ARG A 127 -29.17 -0.23 14.31
C ARG A 127 -27.86 -0.63 15.00
N MET A 128 -27.25 0.27 15.79
CA MET A 128 -26.01 -0.02 16.52
C MET A 128 -26.18 -1.18 17.51
N LEU A 129 -27.31 -1.21 18.22
CA LEU A 129 -27.62 -2.29 19.15
C LEU A 129 -27.85 -3.62 18.43
N GLN A 130 -28.46 -3.61 17.25
CA GLN A 130 -28.62 -4.81 16.40
C GLN A 130 -27.28 -5.29 15.81
N GLU A 131 -26.37 -4.36 15.49
CA GLU A 131 -25.04 -4.65 14.95
C GLU A 131 -24.02 -5.03 16.05
N ASN A 132 -24.42 -5.04 17.33
CA ASN A 132 -23.55 -5.27 18.49
C ASN A 132 -22.29 -4.39 18.49
N THR A 133 -22.48 -3.09 18.26
CA THR A 133 -21.38 -2.12 18.28
C THR A 133 -20.62 -2.17 19.62
N THR A 134 -19.29 -2.14 19.58
CA THR A 134 -18.40 -2.25 20.76
C THR A 134 -18.21 -0.93 21.53
N VAL A 135 -18.73 0.19 21.01
CA VAL A 135 -18.50 1.52 21.55
C VAL A 135 -19.30 1.74 22.84
N SER A 136 -18.62 2.13 23.92
CA SER A 136 -19.29 2.50 25.16
C SER A 136 -20.02 3.84 25.03
N TRP A 137 -21.26 3.94 25.53
CA TRP A 137 -21.99 5.21 25.58
C TRP A 137 -21.25 6.30 26.36
N ARG A 138 -20.40 5.91 27.32
CA ARG A 138 -19.57 6.85 28.09
C ARG A 138 -18.46 7.49 27.25
N GLU A 139 -18.00 6.79 26.22
CA GLU A 139 -17.02 7.28 25.25
C GLU A 139 -17.72 8.03 24.12
N ALA A 140 -18.88 7.55 23.67
CA ALA A 140 -19.67 8.19 22.63
C ALA A 140 -20.20 9.56 23.07
N SER A 141 -20.76 9.68 24.28
CA SER A 141 -21.38 10.93 24.75
C SER A 141 -20.49 12.17 24.66
N PRO A 142 -19.23 12.18 25.13
CA PRO A 142 -18.34 13.33 24.96
C PRO A 142 -17.96 13.57 23.49
N ALA A 143 -17.84 12.53 22.67
CA ALA A 143 -17.55 12.67 21.25
C ALA A 143 -18.72 13.32 20.49
N PHE A 144 -19.95 12.88 20.71
CA PHE A 144 -21.13 13.48 20.05
C PHE A 144 -21.39 14.93 20.47
N LYS A 145 -20.83 15.38 21.59
CA LYS A 145 -20.86 16.80 21.98
C LYS A 145 -19.91 17.67 21.16
N THR A 146 -18.90 17.11 20.48
CA THR A 146 -18.01 17.89 19.61
C THR A 146 -18.62 18.16 18.24
N LEU A 147 -19.70 17.46 17.87
CA LEU A 147 -20.43 17.70 16.63
C LEU A 147 -21.20 19.01 16.68
N GLU A 148 -21.21 19.72 15.55
CA GLU A 148 -22.05 20.89 15.36
C GLU A 148 -23.54 20.50 15.40
N PRO A 149 -24.45 21.38 15.86
CA PRO A 149 -25.88 21.07 15.94
C PRO A 149 -26.51 20.64 14.60
N GLU A 150 -26.01 21.15 13.47
CA GLU A 150 -26.50 20.85 12.12
C GLU A 150 -25.65 19.80 11.38
N SER A 151 -24.87 18.99 12.12
CA SER A 151 -24.05 17.94 11.51
C SER A 151 -24.89 16.93 10.74
N SER A 152 -24.44 16.59 9.53
CA SER A 152 -25.12 15.62 8.67
C SER A 152 -25.15 14.22 9.30
N GLU A 153 -26.13 13.40 8.90
CA GLU A 153 -26.18 11.98 9.32
C GLU A 153 -24.93 11.21 8.89
N ILE A 154 -24.28 11.64 7.80
CA ILE A 154 -23.02 11.07 7.31
C ILE A 154 -21.86 11.42 8.25
N ALA A 155 -21.79 12.65 8.75
CA ALA A 155 -20.76 13.05 9.72
C ALA A 155 -20.94 12.30 11.06
N LYS A 156 -22.18 12.14 11.53
CA LYS A 156 -22.48 11.34 12.73
C LYS A 156 -22.03 9.89 12.56
N GLU A 157 -22.25 9.32 11.36
CA GLU A 157 -21.78 7.97 11.04
C GLU A 157 -20.25 7.86 11.02
N GLY A 158 -19.58 8.86 10.45
CA GLY A 158 -18.13 8.96 10.46
C GLY A 158 -17.55 8.95 11.87
N LEU A 159 -18.19 9.67 12.81
CA LEU A 159 -17.76 9.70 14.21
C LEU A 159 -17.91 8.34 14.89
N LEU A 160 -19.00 7.60 14.61
CA LEU A 160 -19.16 6.24 15.13
C LEU A 160 -18.05 5.33 14.66
N ILE A 161 -17.77 5.34 13.35
CA ILE A 161 -16.70 4.52 12.77
C ILE A 161 -15.34 4.88 13.40
N LEU A 162 -15.08 6.17 13.60
CA LEU A 162 -13.86 6.64 14.25
C LEU A 162 -13.71 6.08 15.68
N LEU A 163 -14.79 6.12 16.48
CA LEU A 163 -14.82 5.56 17.83
C LEU A 163 -14.66 4.03 17.83
N GLU A 164 -15.30 3.32 16.89
CA GLU A 164 -15.17 1.86 16.74
C GLU A 164 -13.71 1.44 16.48
N THR A 165 -12.96 2.23 15.72
CA THR A 165 -11.54 1.99 15.46
C THR A 165 -10.60 2.43 16.61
N GLY A 166 -11.15 3.04 17.68
CA GLY A 166 -10.36 3.50 18.83
C GLY A 166 -9.47 4.71 18.55
N MET A 167 -9.70 5.44 17.46
CA MET A 167 -8.90 6.60 17.07
C MET A 167 -9.32 7.89 17.80
N GLU A 168 -8.40 8.86 17.84
CA GLU A 168 -8.67 10.15 18.47
C GLU A 168 -9.67 10.99 17.64
N TYR A 169 -10.76 11.42 18.28
CA TYR A 169 -11.82 12.22 17.66
C TYR A 169 -11.70 13.73 17.91
N ARG A 170 -10.82 14.16 18.82
CA ARG A 170 -10.75 15.57 19.23
C ARG A 170 -10.15 16.42 18.11
N GLY A 171 -10.83 17.51 17.77
CA GLY A 171 -10.39 18.42 16.71
C GLY A 171 -10.71 17.95 15.29
N VAL A 172 -11.38 16.81 15.13
CA VAL A 172 -11.82 16.31 13.83
C VAL A 172 -13.05 17.10 13.37
N VAL A 173 -12.98 17.67 12.16
CA VAL A 173 -14.06 18.47 11.56
C VAL A 173 -15.09 17.60 10.84
N ASN A 174 -16.31 18.11 10.70
CA ASN A 174 -17.42 17.38 10.06
C ASN A 174 -17.09 16.85 8.65
N SER A 175 -16.39 17.63 7.82
CA SER A 175 -16.00 17.20 6.47
C SER A 175 -15.09 15.97 6.47
N VAL A 176 -14.22 15.83 7.48
CA VAL A 176 -13.37 14.65 7.65
C VAL A 176 -14.20 13.43 8.05
N LEU A 177 -15.14 13.61 8.98
CA LEU A 177 -16.05 12.54 9.38
C LEU A 177 -16.89 12.03 8.19
N GLU A 178 -17.32 12.93 7.30
CA GLU A 178 -18.03 12.54 6.08
C GLU A 178 -17.16 11.69 5.14
N ILE A 179 -15.87 12.03 5.00
CA ILE A 179 -14.92 11.22 4.21
C ILE A 179 -14.75 9.82 4.84
N ILE A 180 -14.63 9.74 6.16
CA ILE A 180 -14.54 8.47 6.90
C ILE A 180 -15.79 7.62 6.65
N SER A 181 -16.98 8.20 6.80
CA SER A 181 -18.25 7.50 6.57
C SER A 181 -18.36 6.97 5.13
N ASN A 182 -17.98 7.78 4.15
CA ASN A 182 -18.06 7.38 2.73
C ASN A 182 -17.08 6.25 2.37
N ASN A 183 -16.03 6.06 3.17
CA ASN A 183 -15.00 5.03 2.98
C ASN A 183 -14.96 4.02 4.15
N LYS A 184 -16.09 3.76 4.82
CA LYS A 184 -16.21 2.94 6.03
C LYS A 184 -15.37 1.66 6.01
N ASP A 185 -15.52 0.83 4.97
CA ASP A 185 -14.88 -0.48 4.92
C ASP A 185 -13.35 -0.39 4.78
N LEU A 186 -12.87 0.58 3.98
CA LEU A 186 -11.44 0.82 3.83
C LEU A 186 -10.86 1.42 5.12
N PHE A 187 -11.57 2.39 5.72
CA PHE A 187 -11.13 3.03 6.96
C PHE A 187 -10.95 2.02 8.10
N LYS A 188 -11.89 1.08 8.27
CA LYS A 188 -11.76 0.00 9.26
C LYS A 188 -10.52 -0.86 9.04
N LYS A 189 -10.25 -1.27 7.79
CA LYS A 189 -9.02 -2.03 7.44
C LYS A 189 -7.74 -1.25 7.71
N LEU A 190 -7.74 0.06 7.44
CA LEU A 190 -6.60 0.93 7.73
C LEU A 190 -6.38 1.10 9.23
N GLY A 191 -7.46 1.18 10.02
CA GLY A 191 -7.38 1.24 11.48
C GLY A 191 -6.82 -0.04 12.13
N GLU A 192 -6.93 -1.19 11.47
CA GLU A 192 -6.29 -2.44 11.91
C GLU A 192 -4.77 -2.45 11.67
N SER A 193 -4.23 -1.51 10.87
CA SER A 193 -2.83 -1.48 10.42
C SER A 193 -1.91 -0.61 11.30
N ASP A 194 -2.34 -0.27 12.53
CA ASP A 194 -1.60 0.58 13.50
C ASP A 194 -1.23 1.98 12.99
N LEU A 195 -1.94 2.47 11.97
CA LEU A 195 -1.77 3.80 11.40
C LEU A 195 -2.53 4.86 12.22
N ARG A 196 -1.96 6.07 12.26
CA ARG A 196 -2.61 7.22 12.90
C ARG A 196 -3.62 7.88 11.95
N LEU A 197 -4.57 8.63 12.51
CA LEU A 197 -5.59 9.32 11.73
C LEU A 197 -4.97 10.27 10.68
N ASP A 198 -3.91 11.00 11.02
CA ASP A 198 -3.20 11.90 10.11
C ASP A 198 -2.52 11.19 8.93
N GLU A 199 -2.21 9.89 9.07
CA GLU A 199 -1.65 9.06 7.99
C GLU A 199 -2.76 8.45 7.12
N ILE A 200 -3.90 8.12 7.73
CA ILE A 200 -5.06 7.54 7.04
C ILE A 200 -5.80 8.58 6.21
N LEU A 201 -5.96 9.80 6.73
CA LEU A 201 -6.78 10.84 6.09
C LEU A 201 -6.36 11.16 4.65
N PRO A 202 -5.07 11.38 4.34
CA PRO A 202 -4.62 11.59 2.96
C PRO A 202 -4.99 10.43 2.03
N LEU A 203 -4.89 9.18 2.52
CA LEU A 203 -5.17 7.97 1.75
C LEU A 203 -6.65 7.83 1.40
N ILE A 204 -7.54 8.11 2.35
CA ILE A 204 -9.00 7.98 2.15
C ILE A 204 -9.63 9.21 1.46
N SER A 205 -8.91 10.32 1.38
CA SER A 205 -9.39 11.55 0.74
C SER A 205 -9.26 11.51 -0.78
N ASP A 206 -8.26 10.78 -1.31
CA ASP A 206 -8.10 10.60 -2.75
C ASP A 206 -8.85 9.36 -3.24
N LYS A 207 -9.90 9.59 -4.04
CA LYS A 207 -10.75 8.54 -4.62
C LYS A 207 -9.96 7.50 -5.43
N ASN A 208 -8.88 7.90 -6.11
CA ASN A 208 -8.07 6.97 -6.89
C ASN A 208 -7.25 6.07 -5.94
N ILE A 209 -6.67 6.64 -4.89
CA ILE A 209 -5.94 5.88 -3.88
C ILE A 209 -6.88 4.91 -3.16
N CYS A 210 -8.09 5.35 -2.77
CA CYS A 210 -9.09 4.47 -2.16
C CYS A 210 -9.37 3.23 -3.02
N LYS A 211 -9.51 3.42 -4.33
CA LYS A 211 -9.75 2.33 -5.28
C LYS A 211 -8.54 1.40 -5.38
N THR A 212 -7.33 1.96 -5.46
CA THR A 212 -6.07 1.22 -5.52
C THR A 212 -5.88 0.38 -4.26
N LEU A 213 -6.05 0.99 -3.07
CA LEU A 213 -5.95 0.31 -1.78
C LEU A 213 -7.00 -0.79 -1.62
N SER A 214 -8.25 -0.51 -2.01
CA SER A 214 -9.33 -1.51 -1.92
C SER A 214 -9.00 -2.75 -2.76
N LEU A 215 -8.55 -2.54 -4.01
CA LEU A 215 -8.13 -3.63 -4.90
C LEU A 215 -6.88 -4.36 -4.38
N SER A 216 -5.94 -3.63 -3.78
CA SER A 216 -4.74 -4.21 -3.19
C SER A 216 -5.08 -5.10 -2.00
N PHE A 217 -5.91 -4.61 -1.08
CA PHE A 217 -6.39 -5.37 0.08
C PHE A 217 -7.18 -6.63 -0.32
N GLU A 218 -7.97 -6.57 -1.39
CA GLU A 218 -8.69 -7.74 -1.92
C GLU A 218 -7.77 -8.82 -2.47
N LYS A 219 -6.62 -8.43 -3.05
CA LYS A 219 -5.70 -9.35 -3.71
C LYS A 219 -4.59 -9.88 -2.81
N ASP A 220 -3.94 -9.01 -2.05
CA ASP A 220 -2.91 -9.39 -1.08
C ASP A 220 -2.95 -8.44 0.13
N HIS A 221 -3.71 -8.84 1.15
CA HIS A 221 -3.84 -8.06 2.39
C HIS A 221 -2.50 -7.85 3.09
N LYS A 222 -1.64 -8.89 3.18
CA LYS A 222 -0.38 -8.81 3.93
C LYS A 222 0.61 -7.87 3.27
N PHE A 223 0.74 -7.96 1.95
CA PHE A 223 1.60 -7.03 1.22
C PHE A 223 1.10 -5.59 1.31
N THR A 224 -0.23 -5.40 1.23
CA THR A 224 -0.83 -4.06 1.37
C THR A 224 -0.50 -3.42 2.72
N VAL A 225 -0.61 -4.17 3.82
CA VAL A 225 -0.25 -3.70 5.17
C VAL A 225 1.24 -3.35 5.26
N ALA A 226 2.13 -4.16 4.68
CA ALA A 226 3.56 -3.84 4.64
C ALA A 226 3.84 -2.54 3.87
N CYS A 227 3.20 -2.35 2.71
CA CYS A 227 3.32 -1.11 1.95
C CYS A 227 2.80 0.09 2.74
N LEU A 228 1.69 -0.04 3.48
CA LEU A 228 1.14 1.06 4.28
C LEU A 228 2.09 1.56 5.37
N GLY A 229 2.94 0.70 5.93
CA GLY A 229 3.95 1.10 6.91
C GLY A 229 5.17 1.84 6.34
N ILE A 230 5.37 1.81 5.01
CA ILE A 230 6.59 2.28 4.34
C ILE A 230 6.30 3.38 3.31
N TRP A 231 5.18 3.28 2.60
CA TRP A 231 4.85 4.11 1.44
C TRP A 231 4.04 5.34 1.84
N SER A 232 4.37 6.48 1.21
CA SER A 232 3.55 7.68 1.32
C SER A 232 2.41 7.66 0.29
N GLU A 233 1.57 8.69 0.34
CA GLU A 233 0.52 8.94 -0.65
C GLU A 233 1.06 8.97 -2.09
N ILE A 234 2.29 9.48 -2.28
CA ILE A 234 2.90 9.64 -3.61
C ILE A 234 3.17 8.28 -4.25
N GLU A 235 3.65 7.31 -3.48
CA GLU A 235 3.92 5.95 -3.94
C GLU A 235 2.61 5.25 -4.31
N TRP A 236 1.58 5.35 -3.48
CA TRP A 236 0.26 4.79 -3.78
C TRP A 236 -0.34 5.36 -5.08
N LYS A 237 -0.14 6.66 -5.34
CA LYS A 237 -0.57 7.29 -6.59
C LYS A 237 0.10 6.71 -7.84
N ARG A 238 1.35 6.22 -7.74
CA ARG A 238 2.05 5.60 -8.89
C ARG A 238 1.34 4.35 -9.37
N TYR A 239 0.66 3.63 -8.48
CA TYR A 239 -0.05 2.38 -8.78
C TYR A 239 -1.55 2.56 -8.99
N ASN A 240 -2.02 3.79 -9.24
CA ASN A 240 -3.43 4.05 -9.61
C ASN A 240 -3.87 3.36 -10.91
N ASP A 241 -2.91 3.06 -11.80
CA ASP A 241 -3.18 2.25 -12.98
C ASP A 241 -3.34 0.77 -12.57
N LYS A 242 -4.49 0.18 -12.92
CA LYS A 242 -4.81 -1.21 -12.57
C LYS A 242 -3.78 -2.20 -13.11
N ASN A 243 -3.27 -2.02 -14.33
CA ASN A 243 -2.28 -2.94 -14.89
C ASN A 243 -0.96 -2.83 -14.12
N ARG A 244 -0.59 -1.62 -13.68
CA ARG A 244 0.61 -1.41 -12.86
C ARG A 244 0.45 -2.02 -11.47
N LEU A 245 -0.71 -1.88 -10.83
CA LEU A 245 -1.00 -2.56 -9.56
C LEU A 245 -0.97 -4.09 -9.71
N ASP A 246 -1.58 -4.61 -10.77
CA ASP A 246 -1.61 -6.05 -11.04
C ASP A 246 -0.20 -6.60 -11.29
N ALA A 247 0.64 -5.83 -12.00
CA ALA A 247 2.06 -6.14 -12.18
C ALA A 247 2.81 -6.15 -10.85
N LEU A 248 2.64 -5.11 -10.02
CA LEU A 248 3.25 -5.01 -8.70
C LEU A 248 2.93 -6.25 -7.84
N LEU A 249 1.65 -6.64 -7.77
CA LEU A 249 1.20 -7.76 -6.96
C LEU A 249 1.71 -9.11 -7.50
N ALA A 250 1.82 -9.26 -8.82
CA ALA A 250 2.40 -10.46 -9.43
C ALA A 250 3.91 -10.57 -9.17
N VAL A 251 4.63 -9.45 -9.18
CA VAL A 251 6.06 -9.42 -8.81
C VAL A 251 6.23 -9.71 -7.32
N ALA A 252 5.39 -9.13 -6.45
CA ALA A 252 5.41 -9.38 -5.02
C ALA A 252 5.23 -10.87 -4.70
N SER A 253 4.25 -11.53 -5.34
CA SER A 253 4.01 -12.96 -5.14
C SER A 253 5.21 -13.80 -5.58
N TYR A 254 5.82 -13.47 -6.72
CA TYR A 254 7.01 -14.15 -7.22
C TYR A 254 8.22 -13.97 -6.28
N ARG A 255 8.53 -12.74 -5.85
CA ARG A 255 9.65 -12.47 -4.95
C ARG A 255 9.51 -13.20 -3.62
N ARG A 256 8.28 -13.32 -3.12
CA ARG A 256 7.98 -14.11 -1.94
C ARG A 256 8.20 -15.61 -2.18
N GLU A 257 7.66 -16.16 -3.26
CA GLU A 257 7.60 -17.61 -3.49
C GLU A 257 8.92 -18.19 -4.00
N GLU A 258 9.65 -17.46 -4.84
CA GLU A 258 10.88 -17.94 -5.47
C GLU A 258 12.14 -17.31 -4.86
N CYS A 259 12.07 -16.09 -4.32
CA CYS A 259 13.21 -15.41 -3.72
C CYS A 259 13.20 -15.39 -2.19
N ASN A 260 12.13 -15.90 -1.54
CA ASN A 260 11.93 -15.86 -0.09
C ASN A 260 12.09 -14.44 0.52
N GLU A 261 11.74 -13.41 -0.25
CA GLU A 261 11.81 -12.02 0.21
C GLU A 261 10.62 -11.69 1.12
N SER A 262 10.85 -10.92 2.20
CA SER A 262 9.77 -10.45 3.08
C SER A 262 8.97 -9.33 2.42
N PHE A 263 7.73 -9.12 2.86
CA PHE A 263 6.87 -8.07 2.30
C PHE A 263 7.48 -6.68 2.50
N GLU A 264 8.08 -6.44 3.66
CA GLU A 264 8.69 -5.16 4.05
C GLU A 264 9.94 -4.89 3.21
N SER A 265 10.83 -5.87 3.05
CA SER A 265 12.03 -5.73 2.21
C SER A 265 11.67 -5.39 0.76
N PHE A 266 10.64 -6.05 0.22
CA PHE A 266 10.20 -5.77 -1.14
C PHE A 266 9.56 -4.38 -1.26
N ALA A 267 8.70 -4.00 -0.31
CA ALA A 267 8.09 -2.67 -0.28
C ALA A 267 9.14 -1.54 -0.17
N GLU A 268 10.19 -1.73 0.64
CA GLU A 268 11.34 -0.80 0.72
C GLU A 268 12.09 -0.70 -0.62
N SER A 269 12.36 -1.84 -1.27
CA SER A 269 13.11 -1.87 -2.53
C SER A 269 12.44 -1.07 -3.67
N LEU A 270 11.11 -0.93 -3.60
CA LEU A 270 10.31 -0.21 -4.58
C LEU A 270 10.37 1.32 -4.41
N LEU A 271 10.84 1.81 -3.26
CA LEU A 271 11.11 3.24 -3.06
C LEU A 271 12.30 3.70 -3.90
N ASP A 272 13.35 2.87 -3.96
CA ASP A 272 14.61 3.18 -4.65
C ASP A 272 14.47 3.08 -6.17
N SER A 273 13.67 2.13 -6.68
CA SER A 273 13.48 1.96 -8.12
C SER A 273 12.24 1.13 -8.49
N ASP A 274 11.33 1.71 -9.28
CA ASP A 274 10.16 1.01 -9.84
C ASP A 274 10.45 0.33 -11.21
N ASN A 275 11.72 -0.04 -11.41
CA ASN A 275 12.16 -0.70 -12.65
C ASN A 275 11.52 -2.08 -12.78
N ILE A 276 11.32 -2.79 -11.67
CA ILE A 276 10.89 -4.19 -11.70
C ILE A 276 9.43 -4.35 -12.17
N THR A 277 8.54 -3.45 -11.74
CA THR A 277 7.15 -3.41 -12.23
C THR A 277 7.11 -3.08 -13.71
N SER A 278 7.98 -2.15 -14.14
CA SER A 278 8.09 -1.75 -15.55
C SER A 278 8.60 -2.89 -16.43
N ILE A 279 9.57 -3.67 -15.93
CA ILE A 279 10.07 -4.89 -16.59
C ILE A 279 8.98 -5.94 -16.70
N TYR A 280 8.17 -6.15 -15.64
CA TYR A 280 7.05 -7.08 -15.70
C TYR A 280 6.02 -6.67 -16.77
N LEU A 281 5.71 -5.38 -16.87
CA LEU A 281 4.76 -4.88 -17.87
C LEU A 281 5.25 -5.09 -19.31
N GLU A 282 6.56 -5.00 -19.55
CA GLU A 282 7.13 -5.16 -20.89
C GLU A 282 7.46 -6.63 -21.25
N TYR A 283 7.92 -7.43 -20.28
CA TYR A 283 8.52 -8.75 -20.52
C TYR A 283 7.86 -9.88 -19.71
N GLY A 284 6.86 -9.57 -18.88
CA GLY A 284 6.23 -10.54 -17.98
C GLY A 284 7.16 -11.06 -16.90
N LEU A 285 6.75 -12.17 -16.27
CA LEU A 285 7.48 -12.77 -15.15
C LEU A 285 8.86 -13.29 -15.54
N ASP A 286 9.02 -13.78 -16.77
CA ASP A 286 10.32 -14.23 -17.27
C ASP A 286 11.34 -13.09 -17.32
N GLY A 287 10.92 -11.88 -17.69
CA GLY A 287 11.80 -10.70 -17.66
C GLY A 287 12.23 -10.33 -16.25
N VAL A 288 11.32 -10.42 -15.28
CA VAL A 288 11.65 -10.18 -13.86
C VAL A 288 12.69 -11.20 -13.37
N ARG A 289 12.50 -12.48 -13.68
CA ARG A 289 13.49 -13.52 -13.37
C ARG A 289 14.86 -13.27 -14.01
N ILE A 290 14.88 -12.81 -15.27
CA ILE A 290 16.13 -12.43 -15.95
C ILE A 290 16.80 -11.26 -15.21
N TRP A 291 16.03 -10.24 -14.84
CA TRP A 291 16.57 -9.09 -14.11
C TRP A 291 17.20 -9.51 -12.78
N ASP A 292 16.51 -10.35 -12.03
CA ASP A 292 16.91 -10.78 -10.68
C ASP A 292 18.11 -11.74 -10.68
N ALA A 293 18.37 -12.41 -11.81
CA ALA A 293 19.58 -13.21 -11.99
C ALA A 293 20.86 -12.36 -11.95
N TYR A 294 20.79 -11.07 -12.26
CA TYR A 294 21.96 -10.17 -12.30
C TYR A 294 21.91 -9.03 -11.29
N VAL A 295 20.71 -8.50 -11.00
CA VAL A 295 20.55 -7.30 -10.18
C VAL A 295 20.13 -7.68 -8.76
N THR A 296 21.10 -7.64 -7.86
CA THR A 296 20.91 -7.79 -6.40
C THR A 296 21.11 -6.44 -5.69
N LYS A 297 20.87 -6.38 -4.38
CA LYS A 297 21.05 -5.15 -3.58
C LYS A 297 22.47 -4.55 -3.67
N GLU A 298 23.49 -5.37 -3.97
CA GLU A 298 24.90 -4.95 -4.10
C GLU A 298 25.35 -4.79 -5.57
N SER A 299 24.47 -5.02 -6.54
CA SER A 299 24.83 -5.01 -7.95
C SER A 299 25.10 -3.60 -8.48
N GLY A 300 26.33 -3.34 -8.91
CA GLY A 300 26.72 -2.10 -9.59
C GLY A 300 26.20 -1.98 -11.02
N ASP A 301 26.54 -0.86 -11.69
CA ASP A 301 26.04 -0.50 -13.02
C ASP A 301 26.31 -1.55 -14.10
N LEU A 302 27.42 -2.28 -13.99
CA LEU A 302 27.77 -3.34 -14.93
C LEU A 302 26.71 -4.46 -14.96
N ASN A 303 26.22 -4.87 -13.80
CA ASN A 303 25.21 -5.92 -13.69
C ASN A 303 23.86 -5.46 -14.23
N ARG A 304 23.49 -4.20 -13.98
CA ARG A 304 22.29 -3.59 -14.57
C ARG A 304 22.37 -3.52 -16.09
N LYS A 305 23.55 -3.22 -16.65
CA LYS A 305 23.77 -3.20 -18.10
C LYS A 305 23.64 -4.60 -18.70
N THR A 306 24.22 -5.61 -18.06
CA THR A 306 24.09 -7.01 -18.48
C THR A 306 22.64 -7.47 -18.44
N ALA A 307 21.90 -7.13 -17.38
CA ALA A 307 20.47 -7.43 -17.25
C ALA A 307 19.65 -6.81 -18.39
N ARG A 308 19.87 -5.54 -18.72
CA ARG A 308 19.21 -4.88 -19.87
C ARG A 308 19.51 -5.58 -21.18
N SER A 309 20.77 -5.92 -21.44
CA SER A 309 21.12 -6.64 -22.66
C SER A 309 20.51 -8.04 -22.73
N ALA A 310 20.34 -8.72 -21.59
CA ALA A 310 19.63 -9.99 -21.53
C ALA A 310 18.13 -9.81 -21.84
N LEU A 311 17.49 -8.76 -21.33
CA LEU A 311 16.10 -8.43 -21.66
C LEU A 311 15.90 -8.07 -23.13
N ASP A 312 16.85 -7.35 -23.74
CA ASP A 312 16.80 -7.04 -25.18
C ASP A 312 16.84 -8.32 -26.04
N LEU A 313 17.73 -9.26 -25.69
CA LEU A 313 17.78 -10.57 -26.35
C LEU A 313 16.51 -11.38 -26.12
N TYR A 314 15.91 -11.31 -24.92
CA TYR A 314 14.63 -11.95 -24.66
C TYR A 314 13.54 -11.39 -25.59
N LYS A 315 13.49 -10.06 -25.77
CA LYS A 315 12.58 -9.37 -26.72
C LYS A 315 12.74 -9.88 -28.14
N GLU A 316 13.98 -10.09 -28.55
CA GLU A 316 14.30 -10.60 -29.88
C GLU A 316 13.86 -12.06 -30.06
N GLY A 317 13.54 -12.78 -28.99
CA GLY A 317 12.95 -14.12 -29.00
C GLY A 317 13.94 -15.24 -28.65
N PHE A 318 15.02 -14.93 -27.91
CA PHE A 318 15.86 -15.94 -27.29
C PHE A 318 15.16 -16.52 -26.03
N PRO A 319 15.38 -17.81 -25.70
CA PRO A 319 14.68 -18.46 -24.58
C PRO A 319 15.13 -17.93 -23.22
N ALA A 320 14.17 -17.57 -22.35
CA ALA A 320 14.42 -16.96 -21.04
C ALA A 320 15.40 -17.75 -20.15
N LYS A 321 15.26 -19.09 -20.13
CA LYS A 321 16.10 -19.98 -19.31
C LYS A 321 17.59 -19.86 -19.60
N ASP A 322 17.94 -19.40 -20.80
CA ASP A 322 19.32 -19.30 -21.25
C ASP A 322 19.85 -17.88 -21.09
N LEU A 323 19.06 -16.98 -20.53
CA LEU A 323 19.42 -15.59 -20.30
C LEU A 323 19.68 -15.31 -18.81
N TYR A 324 19.62 -16.33 -17.95
CA TYR A 324 19.94 -16.23 -16.53
C TYR A 324 21.45 -16.26 -16.23
N THR A 325 22.27 -16.72 -17.17
CA THR A 325 23.72 -16.88 -17.01
C THR A 325 24.49 -15.89 -17.91
N PRO A 326 25.55 -15.24 -17.39
CA PRO A 326 26.33 -14.27 -18.17
C PRO A 326 26.94 -14.87 -19.45
N GLU A 327 27.35 -16.14 -19.39
CA GLU A 327 27.96 -16.84 -20.53
C GLU A 327 26.97 -17.02 -21.68
N ASP A 328 25.75 -17.47 -21.40
CA ASP A 328 24.76 -17.72 -22.44
C ASP A 328 24.22 -16.40 -23.02
N VAL A 329 24.18 -15.32 -22.24
CA VAL A 329 23.92 -13.96 -22.74
C VAL A 329 25.00 -13.51 -23.72
N GLN A 330 26.28 -13.72 -23.42
CA GLN A 330 27.37 -13.38 -24.35
C GLN A 330 27.29 -14.21 -25.65
N LEU A 331 26.96 -15.50 -25.55
CA LEU A 331 26.73 -16.35 -26.72
C LEU A 331 25.57 -15.82 -27.57
N ALA A 332 24.44 -15.51 -26.94
CA ALA A 332 23.27 -14.96 -27.61
C ALA A 332 23.58 -13.62 -28.30
N GLN A 333 24.30 -12.71 -27.63
CA GLN A 333 24.77 -11.44 -28.21
C GLN A 333 25.67 -11.66 -29.43
N TRP A 334 26.59 -12.63 -29.37
CA TRP A 334 27.48 -12.93 -30.48
C TRP A 334 26.70 -13.47 -31.68
N VAL A 335 25.80 -14.44 -31.44
CA VAL A 335 25.00 -15.06 -32.48
C VAL A 335 23.98 -14.08 -33.08
N ASN A 336 23.50 -13.11 -32.31
CA ASN A 336 22.53 -12.11 -32.78
C ASN A 336 23.06 -11.22 -33.92
N LYS A 337 24.38 -11.15 -34.10
CA LYS A 337 25.01 -10.41 -35.22
C LYS A 337 24.84 -11.08 -36.59
N PHE A 338 24.36 -12.33 -36.63
CA PHE A 338 24.24 -13.10 -37.86
C PHE A 338 22.79 -13.28 -38.30
N PRO A 339 22.51 -13.34 -39.62
CA PRO A 339 21.19 -13.70 -40.12
C PRO A 339 20.82 -15.13 -39.66
N PHE A 340 19.55 -15.33 -39.29
CA PHE A 340 19.04 -16.58 -38.70
C PHE A 340 19.61 -16.92 -37.30
N SER A 341 20.00 -15.90 -36.53
CA SER A 341 20.59 -15.99 -35.18
C SER A 341 19.93 -17.04 -34.29
N LYS A 342 18.59 -17.05 -34.17
CA LYS A 342 17.85 -18.02 -33.35
C LYS A 342 18.11 -19.49 -33.69
N ARG A 343 18.24 -19.79 -35.00
CA ARG A 343 18.48 -21.15 -35.50
C ARG A 343 19.91 -21.58 -35.24
N ILE A 344 20.86 -20.66 -35.43
CA ILE A 344 22.28 -20.86 -35.12
C ILE A 344 22.45 -21.09 -33.61
N TYR A 345 21.79 -20.28 -32.79
CA TYR A 345 21.82 -20.41 -31.33
C TYR A 345 21.30 -21.76 -30.85
N SER A 346 20.11 -22.18 -31.34
CA SER A 346 19.55 -23.49 -31.01
C SER A 346 20.45 -24.65 -31.46
N PHE A 347 21.11 -24.53 -32.61
CA PHE A 347 22.05 -25.53 -33.10
C PHE A 347 23.31 -25.63 -32.23
N LEU A 348 23.92 -24.48 -31.90
CA LEU A 348 25.09 -24.43 -31.01
C LEU A 348 24.79 -25.03 -29.64
N LYS A 349 23.63 -24.70 -29.07
CA LYS A 349 23.21 -25.23 -27.77
C LYS A 349 22.97 -26.74 -27.80
N LYS A 350 22.38 -27.29 -28.87
CA LYS A 350 22.20 -28.74 -29.04
C LYS A 350 23.52 -29.52 -29.09
N ILE A 351 24.61 -28.87 -29.48
CA ILE A 351 25.95 -29.47 -29.56
C ILE A 351 26.69 -29.34 -28.20
N GLY A 352 26.10 -28.65 -27.22
CA GLY A 352 26.72 -28.43 -25.91
C GLY A 352 27.87 -27.40 -25.95
N LEU A 353 27.91 -26.56 -26.99
CA LEU A 353 28.92 -25.52 -27.14
C LEU A 353 28.59 -24.32 -26.23
N THR A 354 29.35 -24.16 -25.15
CA THR A 354 29.39 -22.93 -24.35
C THR A 354 30.33 -21.90 -24.98
N VAL A 355 30.31 -20.63 -24.52
CA VAL A 355 31.18 -19.54 -25.02
C VAL A 355 32.65 -19.93 -25.02
N ASN A 356 33.10 -20.70 -24.03
CA ASN A 356 34.48 -21.19 -23.97
C ASN A 356 34.85 -22.02 -25.21
N TRP A 357 33.94 -22.83 -25.74
CA TRP A 357 34.21 -23.59 -26.95
C TRP A 357 34.22 -22.73 -28.21
N VAL A 358 33.38 -21.70 -28.29
CA VAL A 358 33.38 -20.77 -29.44
C VAL A 358 34.68 -19.94 -29.44
N TRP A 359 35.17 -19.53 -28.27
CA TRP A 359 36.50 -18.91 -28.13
C TRP A 359 37.63 -19.88 -28.48
N ILE A 360 37.59 -21.12 -27.98
CA ILE A 360 38.60 -22.15 -28.32
C ILE A 360 38.58 -22.48 -29.82
N LEU A 361 37.41 -22.57 -30.45
CA LEU A 361 37.27 -22.82 -31.88
C LEU A 361 37.71 -21.62 -32.72
N SER A 362 37.40 -20.40 -32.32
CA SER A 362 37.83 -19.20 -33.05
C SER A 362 39.33 -18.95 -32.90
N VAL A 363 39.91 -19.10 -31.71
CA VAL A 363 41.36 -19.07 -31.48
C VAL A 363 42.03 -20.22 -32.23
N GLY A 364 41.45 -21.42 -32.20
CA GLY A 364 41.91 -22.60 -32.94
C GLY A 364 41.89 -22.39 -34.45
N LEU A 365 40.84 -21.77 -34.99
CA LEU A 365 40.72 -21.45 -36.41
C LEU A 365 41.72 -20.36 -36.82
N ILE A 366 41.88 -19.30 -36.01
CA ILE A 366 42.85 -18.23 -36.26
C ILE A 366 44.29 -18.79 -36.21
N THR A 367 44.62 -19.62 -35.22
CA THR A 367 45.93 -20.28 -35.15
C THR A 367 46.16 -21.23 -36.32
N LEU A 368 45.13 -21.93 -36.79
CA LEU A 368 45.24 -22.81 -37.97
C LEU A 368 45.44 -22.01 -39.26
N VAL A 369 44.74 -20.89 -39.43
CA VAL A 369 44.96 -19.94 -40.54
C VAL A 369 46.37 -19.35 -40.47
N PHE A 370 46.83 -18.96 -39.28
CA PHE A 370 48.18 -18.44 -39.08
C PHE A 370 49.25 -19.49 -39.39
N LEU A 371 49.06 -20.75 -38.94
CA LEU A 371 49.91 -21.87 -39.30
C LEU A 371 49.92 -22.14 -40.80
N PHE A 372 48.78 -22.03 -41.47
CA PHE A 372 48.68 -22.20 -42.92
C PHE A 372 49.41 -21.09 -43.68
N ILE A 373 49.30 -19.84 -43.23
CA ILE A 373 50.07 -18.71 -43.80
C ILE A 373 51.57 -18.94 -43.58
N MET A 374 51.98 -19.33 -42.37
CA MET A 374 53.38 -19.66 -42.07
C MET A 374 53.89 -20.82 -42.93
N LEU A 375 53.08 -21.86 -43.16
CA LEU A 375 53.40 -22.96 -44.07
C LEU A 375 53.61 -22.46 -45.51
N ILE A 376 52.76 -21.58 -46.02
CA ILE A 376 52.91 -20.98 -47.35
C ILE A 376 54.22 -20.18 -47.44
N VAL A 377 54.55 -19.40 -46.42
CA VAL A 377 55.82 -18.64 -46.36
C VAL A 377 57.01 -19.60 -46.35
N VAL A 378 57.00 -20.63 -45.52
CA VAL A 378 58.09 -21.63 -45.45
C VAL A 378 58.26 -22.39 -46.77
N VAL A 379 57.18 -22.81 -47.41
CA VAL A 379 57.23 -23.47 -48.73
C VAL A 379 57.78 -22.54 -49.81
N LYS A 380 57.40 -21.25 -49.80
CA LYS A 380 57.99 -20.24 -50.71
C LYS A 380 59.48 -20.04 -50.45
N SER A 381 59.90 -19.95 -49.19
CA SER A 381 61.30 -19.78 -48.80
C SER A 381 62.15 -21.01 -49.16
N LEU A 382 61.63 -22.22 -48.99
CA LEU A 382 62.30 -23.46 -49.41
C LEU A 382 62.45 -23.54 -50.93
N ARG A 383 61.48 -23.08 -51.72
CA ARG A 383 61.61 -23.00 -53.19
C ARG A 383 62.74 -22.08 -53.64
N ILE A 384 63.00 -21.00 -52.92
CA ILE A 384 64.09 -20.05 -53.22
C ILE A 384 65.46 -20.69 -52.91
N ILE A 385 65.55 -21.50 -51.85
CA ILE A 385 66.81 -22.15 -51.43
C ILE A 385 67.17 -23.35 -52.31
N TYR A 386 66.20 -24.09 -52.86
CA TYR A 386 66.46 -25.26 -53.72
C TYR A 386 66.62 -24.92 -55.22
N ALA A 387 66.45 -23.66 -55.63
CA ALA A 387 66.54 -23.25 -57.04
C ALA A 387 67.95 -23.20 -57.68
N PRO A 388 69.11 -23.07 -56.97
CA PRO A 388 70.39 -22.87 -57.66
C PRO A 388 71.25 -24.12 -57.86
N PHE A 389 70.84 -25.33 -57.47
CA PHE A 389 71.73 -26.51 -57.51
C PHE A 389 71.76 -27.32 -58.82
N LYS A 390 71.22 -26.79 -59.93
CA LYS A 390 71.18 -27.51 -61.21
C LYS A 390 71.66 -26.65 -62.39
N LYS A 391 72.97 -26.36 -62.43
CA LYS A 391 73.82 -26.19 -63.66
C LYS A 391 75.11 -25.42 -63.33
N ARG A 392 76.27 -26.11 -63.36
CA ARG A 392 77.57 -25.51 -63.76
C ARG A 392 78.62 -26.61 -63.98
N THR A 393 78.89 -26.92 -65.24
CA THR A 393 80.10 -27.65 -65.65
C THR A 393 80.55 -27.14 -67.03
N ILE A 394 81.68 -26.41 -67.00
CA ILE A 394 82.77 -26.25 -67.99
C ILE A 394 82.47 -25.56 -69.35
N GLN A 395 83.12 -24.42 -69.58
CA GLN A 395 83.70 -24.04 -70.88
C GLN A 395 85.08 -23.40 -70.69
N THR A 396 85.96 -23.74 -71.62
CA THR A 396 87.43 -23.60 -71.62
C THR A 396 87.87 -22.46 -72.54
N GLU A 397 88.93 -21.76 -72.12
CA GLU A 397 89.95 -20.96 -72.83
C GLU A 397 89.67 -20.36 -74.22
N THR A 398 89.93 -19.05 -74.35
CA THR A 398 90.88 -18.54 -75.37
C THR A 398 91.51 -17.21 -74.92
N ILE A 399 92.82 -17.10 -75.15
CA ILE A 399 93.77 -16.03 -74.75
C ILE A 399 93.75 -14.86 -75.76
N PRO A 400 93.92 -13.58 -75.35
CA PRO A 400 94.17 -12.46 -76.26
C PRO A 400 95.64 -11.99 -76.23
N ASP A 401 96.11 -11.36 -77.31
CA ASP A 401 97.36 -10.58 -77.33
C ASP A 401 97.24 -9.44 -78.39
N PRO A 402 98.09 -8.39 -78.39
CA PRO A 402 97.91 -7.22 -77.52
C PRO A 402 98.13 -5.88 -78.27
N ALA A 403 98.21 -4.79 -77.47
CA ALA A 403 99.05 -3.58 -77.63
C ALA A 403 98.27 -2.22 -77.71
N PRO A 404 98.92 -1.05 -77.47
CA PRO A 404 99.02 -0.44 -76.12
C PRO A 404 98.83 1.11 -76.08
N ARG A 405 98.91 1.72 -74.87
CA ARG A 405 99.23 3.14 -74.54
C ARG A 405 98.14 4.19 -74.90
N VAL A 406 97.87 5.32 -74.22
CA VAL A 406 98.58 6.25 -73.28
C VAL A 406 97.48 7.26 -72.77
N VAL A 407 97.29 7.49 -71.46
CA VAL A 407 97.63 8.71 -70.65
C VAL A 407 96.49 9.77 -70.45
N GLU A 408 96.34 10.18 -69.17
CA GLU A 408 95.74 11.42 -68.56
C GLU A 408 94.24 11.71 -68.78
N SER A 409 93.46 12.19 -67.78
CA SER A 409 93.65 13.28 -66.80
C SER A 409 92.82 13.03 -65.51
N LEU A 410 93.35 13.20 -64.30
CA LEU A 410 93.41 14.41 -63.45
C LEU A 410 92.07 15.10 -63.05
N THR A 411 91.54 14.69 -61.89
CA THR A 411 91.08 15.53 -60.75
C THR A 411 89.71 16.28 -60.82
N PRO A 412 89.19 16.87 -59.72
CA PRO A 412 88.16 16.27 -58.87
C PRO A 412 87.07 17.30 -58.48
N LYS A 413 86.15 16.98 -57.54
CA LYS A 413 85.73 17.85 -56.41
C LYS A 413 84.48 17.28 -55.71
N GLN A 414 84.63 17.00 -54.40
CA GLN A 414 83.95 17.67 -53.26
C GLN A 414 82.45 17.35 -53.17
N ASN A 415 82.00 16.43 -52.30
CA ASN A 415 81.89 16.53 -50.82
C ASN A 415 81.38 17.88 -50.31
N ILE A 416 80.26 17.83 -49.58
CA ILE A 416 79.93 18.55 -48.33
C ILE A 416 78.51 18.06 -47.93
N LEU A 417 78.37 17.27 -46.84
CA LEU A 417 78.18 17.69 -45.43
C LEU A 417 76.71 18.12 -45.18
N GLU A 418 76.03 17.87 -44.06
CA GLU A 418 76.36 17.27 -42.76
C GLU A 418 75.09 17.19 -41.89
N ASN A 419 75.11 16.28 -40.91
CA ASN A 419 74.68 16.35 -39.50
C ASN A 419 73.27 16.84 -39.09
N GLU A 420 72.49 15.97 -38.41
CA GLU A 420 72.37 15.78 -36.95
C GLU A 420 71.70 16.97 -36.23
N THR A 421 70.67 16.73 -35.40
CA THR A 421 70.78 16.64 -33.92
C THR A 421 69.40 16.36 -33.29
N GLN A 422 69.40 15.59 -32.19
CA GLN A 422 68.30 15.31 -31.24
C GLN A 422 68.06 16.46 -30.24
N ASN A 423 66.84 16.52 -29.66
CA ASN A 423 66.51 16.70 -28.22
C ASN A 423 64.96 16.82 -28.07
N ASN A 424 64.25 16.02 -27.26
CA ASN A 424 64.03 16.12 -25.79
C ASN A 424 63.41 17.49 -25.37
N THR A 425 62.39 17.70 -24.51
CA THR A 425 61.49 16.94 -23.61
C THR A 425 60.48 17.97 -23.02
N VAL A 426 59.21 17.58 -22.75
CA VAL A 426 58.21 17.99 -21.70
C VAL A 426 57.92 19.48 -21.36
N GLU A 427 56.62 19.83 -21.31
CA GLU A 427 55.82 20.56 -20.26
C GLU A 427 54.49 21.04 -20.90
N GLU A 428 53.30 20.60 -20.47
CA GLU A 428 52.42 21.09 -19.37
C GLU A 428 51.33 22.08 -19.86
N ASN A 429 50.25 22.20 -19.06
CA ASN A 429 48.97 22.96 -19.18
C ASN A 429 47.77 22.06 -19.55
N GLU A 430 46.91 21.61 -18.62
CA GLU A 430 46.05 22.33 -17.63
C GLU A 430 45.04 23.33 -18.25
N ASP A 431 43.77 23.03 -17.91
CA ASP A 431 42.54 23.83 -17.79
C ASP A 431 41.83 24.45 -19.00
N ASP A 432 40.62 23.94 -19.29
CA ASP A 432 39.33 24.53 -18.84
C ASP A 432 38.20 23.48 -18.80
#